data_AF-A0AAP3AEY2-F1
#
_entry.id   AF-A0AAP3AEY2-F1
#
_cell.length_a   1.000
_cell.length_b   1.000
_cell.length_c   1.000
_cell.angle_alpha   90.00
_cell.angle_beta   90.00
_cell.angle_gamma   90.00
#
_symmetry.space_group_name_H-M   'P 1'
#
loop_
_entity.id
_entity.type
_entity.pdbx_description
1 polymer ?
#
loop_
_entity_poly.entity_id
_entity_poly.type
_entity_poly.pdbx_seq_one_letter_code
_entity_poly.pdbx_strand_id
1 'polypeptide(L)'
;MSAHLLTRGIIHSTTDPYAQALLVRDGMIAWLGADDSADRVADPGDERRDLDGAVVVPVFVEPLARPADARDALSRGTAVVTVLAGPEDAGAAPADEDVQTVVYRHADRVEAEAAGVWLPVGADTDPATLAGLLTASTQAGEQAYLVPDGGADAGPAAQDAALTALRSVAEELGIAALGRVRHRLVVTHSVTAVDRAFLAAAGVSATVVPDADGVLHAPVASLLADAVSVCLGAGPAGDPWAAVRSALSHPDPDERISARSAFAAATRTPLRALPDAPAAGLSVAPRLSVSAPAVFGVWDADAVAVQSPDGRVAAWSTDTRAGTPLLPALDAETALPRWRATWVDGRIAAEDVARDARDAATPA
;
A
#
# COMPACT_ATOMS: atom_id res chain seq x y z
N MET A 1 11.11 8.22 27.80
CA MET A 1 10.81 8.88 26.52
C MET A 1 11.80 8.32 25.52
N SER A 2 11.32 7.66 24.48
CA SER A 2 12.19 7.11 23.42
C SER A 2 12.39 8.19 22.37
N ALA A 3 13.63 8.45 22.01
CA ALA A 3 13.98 9.42 20.98
C ALA A 3 15.13 8.87 20.12
N HIS A 4 14.92 8.88 18.81
CA HIS A 4 15.90 8.41 17.83
C HIS A 4 16.12 9.49 16.79
N LEU A 5 17.37 9.93 16.65
CA LEU A 5 17.82 10.75 15.53
C LEU A 5 18.38 9.84 14.44
N LEU A 6 17.74 9.80 13.28
CA LEU A 6 18.20 9.06 12.12
C LEU A 6 18.83 10.07 11.14
N THR A 7 20.09 9.84 10.75
CA THR A 7 20.89 10.75 9.91
C THR A 7 21.44 10.07 8.66
N ARG A 8 21.93 10.84 7.70
CA ARG A 8 22.50 10.38 6.42
C ARG A 8 21.55 9.51 5.61
N GLY A 9 20.24 9.75 5.70
CA GLY A 9 19.23 9.05 4.92
C GLY A 9 18.80 9.79 3.66
N ILE A 10 17.98 9.13 2.85
CA ILE A 10 17.23 9.74 1.75
C ILE A 10 15.74 9.65 2.12
N ILE A 11 15.16 10.75 2.59
CA ILE A 11 13.81 10.72 3.17
C ILE A 11 12.76 11.09 2.12
N HIS A 12 11.86 10.16 1.83
CA HIS A 12 10.71 10.41 0.96
C HIS A 12 9.63 11.21 1.69
N SER A 13 9.80 12.54 1.74
CA SER A 13 8.84 13.48 2.31
C SER A 13 8.46 14.57 1.32
N THR A 14 7.18 14.67 0.96
CA THR A 14 6.70 15.79 0.13
C THR A 14 6.64 17.12 0.88
N THR A 15 6.71 17.10 2.22
CA THR A 15 6.72 18.33 3.04
C THR A 15 8.13 18.90 3.18
N ASP A 16 9.15 18.06 3.08
CA ASP A 16 10.56 18.46 2.96
C ASP A 16 11.29 17.52 2.00
N PRO A 17 11.31 17.84 0.69
CA PRO A 17 11.92 16.98 -0.34
C PRO A 17 13.44 16.81 -0.22
N TYR A 18 14.10 17.58 0.64
CA TYR A 18 15.55 17.58 0.83
C TYR A 18 15.96 17.01 2.19
N ALA A 19 15.00 16.49 2.97
CA ALA A 19 15.30 15.93 4.27
C ALA A 19 16.27 14.74 4.15
N GLN A 20 17.34 14.80 4.95
CA GLN A 20 18.36 13.77 5.08
C GLN A 20 18.36 13.14 6.47
N ALA A 21 17.75 13.82 7.44
CA ALA A 21 17.60 13.38 8.81
C ALA A 21 16.16 13.53 9.31
N LEU A 22 15.79 12.67 10.26
CA LEU A 22 14.54 12.77 11.01
C LEU A 22 14.74 12.46 12.48
N LEU A 23 14.04 13.19 13.33
CA LEU A 23 13.97 12.93 14.76
C LEU A 23 12.62 12.28 15.07
N VAL A 24 12.66 11.05 15.57
CA VAL A 24 11.52 10.40 16.20
C VAL A 24 11.55 10.69 17.69
N ARG A 25 10.43 11.09 18.27
CA ARG A 25 10.28 11.26 19.72
C ARG A 25 8.88 10.83 20.15
N ASP A 26 8.82 9.93 21.13
CA ASP A 26 7.59 9.40 21.72
C ASP A 26 6.58 8.93 20.66
N GLY A 27 7.09 8.16 19.68
CA GLY A 27 6.29 7.57 18.61
C GLY A 27 5.93 8.50 17.45
N MET A 28 6.36 9.76 17.49
CA MET A 28 6.03 10.77 16.48
C MET A 28 7.28 11.28 15.76
N ILE A 29 7.14 11.69 14.51
CA ILE A 29 8.17 12.45 13.79
C ILE A 29 8.17 13.88 14.37
N ALA A 30 9.14 14.19 15.22
CA ALA A 30 9.28 15.49 15.86
C ALA A 30 9.94 16.53 14.94
N TRP A 31 10.80 16.08 14.02
CA TRP A 31 11.51 16.96 13.09
C TRP A 31 11.96 16.21 11.82
N LEU A 32 12.05 16.95 10.71
CA LEU A 32 12.62 16.55 9.42
C LEU A 32 13.54 17.67 8.93
N GLY A 33 14.69 17.32 8.32
CA GLY A 33 15.53 18.33 7.68
C GLY A 33 16.91 17.83 7.27
N ALA A 34 17.83 18.78 7.04
CA ALA A 34 19.20 18.50 6.60
C ALA A 34 20.08 17.96 7.74
N ASP A 35 21.02 17.07 7.42
CA ASP A 35 21.93 16.45 8.39
C ASP A 35 22.72 17.47 9.23
N ASP A 36 23.16 18.57 8.63
CA ASP A 36 23.98 19.60 9.29
C ASP A 36 23.25 20.36 10.41
N SER A 37 21.94 20.20 10.47
CA SER A 37 21.04 20.85 11.42
C SER A 37 20.49 19.87 12.47
N ALA A 38 20.73 18.57 12.28
CA ALA A 38 20.23 17.50 13.13
C ALA A 38 20.71 17.64 14.60
N ASP A 39 21.97 18.02 14.81
CA ASP A 39 22.55 18.22 16.14
C ASP A 39 21.94 19.40 16.92
N ARG A 40 21.22 20.31 16.24
CA ARG A 40 20.59 21.47 16.89
C ARG A 40 19.22 21.14 17.48
N VAL A 41 18.61 20.04 17.03
CA VAL A 41 17.25 19.64 17.43
C VAL A 41 17.23 18.41 18.33
N ALA A 42 18.29 17.60 18.31
CA ALA A 42 18.43 16.42 19.16
C ALA A 42 19.06 16.78 20.52
N ASP A 43 18.61 16.11 21.56
CA ASP A 43 19.21 16.19 22.89
C ASP A 43 20.45 15.26 22.97
N PRO A 44 21.46 15.56 23.81
CA PRO A 44 22.68 14.73 23.92
C PRO A 44 22.44 13.26 24.29
N GLY A 45 21.29 12.94 24.89
CA GLY A 45 20.89 11.59 25.27
C GLY A 45 20.02 10.86 24.25
N ASP A 46 19.66 11.48 23.13
CA ASP A 46 18.89 10.84 22.07
C ASP A 46 19.73 9.74 21.40
N GLU A 47 19.10 8.60 21.10
CA GLU A 47 19.77 7.53 20.36
C GLU A 47 20.02 7.97 18.93
N ARG A 48 21.22 7.74 18.41
CA ARG A 48 21.61 8.14 17.06
C ARG A 48 21.78 6.92 16.19
N ARG A 49 21.13 6.93 15.04
CA ARG A 49 21.26 5.88 14.03
C ARG A 49 21.68 6.48 12.70
N ASP A 50 22.76 5.95 12.19
CA ASP A 50 23.24 6.29 10.88
C ASP A 50 22.59 5.39 9.82
N LEU A 51 21.90 6.02 8.88
CA LEU A 51 21.21 5.32 7.80
C LEU A 51 22.13 4.96 6.65
N ASP A 52 23.35 5.48 6.60
CA ASP A 52 24.34 5.16 5.58
C ASP A 52 23.81 5.24 4.13
N GLY A 53 23.06 6.31 3.83
CA GLY A 53 22.45 6.53 2.52
C GLY A 53 21.15 5.76 2.29
N ALA A 54 20.65 4.98 3.26
CA ALA A 54 19.41 4.24 3.12
C ALA A 54 18.20 5.16 2.88
N VAL A 55 17.25 4.66 2.10
CA VAL A 55 16.01 5.35 1.74
C VAL A 55 14.96 5.10 2.82
N VAL A 56 14.34 6.18 3.30
CA VAL A 56 13.24 6.13 4.26
C VAL A 56 11.94 6.49 3.54
N VAL A 57 10.96 5.59 3.57
CA VAL A 57 9.67 5.77 2.90
C VAL A 57 8.50 5.47 3.84
N PRO A 58 7.31 6.05 3.64
CA PRO A 58 6.10 5.55 4.29
C PRO A 58 5.98 4.03 4.11
N VAL A 59 5.49 3.34 5.13
CA VAL A 59 5.25 1.89 5.04
C VAL A 59 4.31 1.54 3.89
N PHE A 60 4.53 0.35 3.33
CA PHE A 60 3.58 -0.25 2.39
C PHE A 60 2.33 -0.71 3.12
N VAL A 61 1.25 -0.78 2.36
CA VAL A 61 -0.04 -1.33 2.79
C VAL A 61 -0.37 -2.49 1.89
N GLU A 62 -0.64 -3.66 2.47
CA GLU A 62 -1.12 -4.82 1.71
C GLU A 62 -2.66 -4.80 1.67
N PRO A 63 -3.30 -4.38 0.56
CA PRO A 63 -4.75 -4.29 0.45
C PRO A 63 -5.44 -5.66 0.32
N LEU A 64 -4.69 -6.75 0.14
CA LEU A 64 -5.21 -8.09 -0.08
C LEU A 64 -4.28 -9.16 0.53
N ALA A 65 -4.27 -9.28 1.86
CA ALA A 65 -3.48 -10.28 2.57
C ALA A 65 -4.32 -11.51 2.95
N ARG A 66 -3.71 -12.70 2.87
CA ARG A 66 -4.17 -13.83 3.67
C ARG A 66 -3.68 -13.68 5.10
N PRO A 67 -4.35 -14.29 6.10
CA PRO A 67 -3.91 -14.19 7.49
C PRO A 67 -2.46 -14.64 7.74
N ALA A 68 -1.95 -15.60 6.95
CA ALA A 68 -0.57 -16.05 7.04
C ALA A 68 0.44 -14.97 6.55
N ASP A 69 0.07 -14.18 5.54
CA ASP A 69 0.94 -13.18 4.91
C ASP A 69 1.17 -11.97 5.82
N ALA A 70 0.22 -11.71 6.72
CA ALA A 70 0.28 -10.66 7.73
C ALA A 70 1.42 -10.86 8.73
N ARG A 71 1.83 -12.11 9.00
CA ARG A 71 2.86 -12.44 10.00
C ARG A 71 4.26 -11.97 9.62
N ASP A 72 4.54 -11.88 8.32
CA ASP A 72 5.85 -11.51 7.78
C ASP A 72 5.81 -10.12 7.10
N ALA A 73 4.71 -9.37 7.26
CA ALA A 73 4.54 -8.08 6.60
C ALA A 73 5.66 -7.09 6.96
N LEU A 74 6.07 -7.05 8.23
CA LEU A 74 7.09 -6.12 8.71
C LEU A 74 8.45 -6.37 8.07
N SER A 75 8.81 -7.61 7.75
CA SER A 75 10.10 -7.93 7.07
C SER A 75 10.13 -7.50 5.60
N ARG A 76 9.01 -6.99 5.09
CA ARG A 76 8.85 -6.46 3.72
C ARG A 76 8.53 -4.96 3.71
N GLY A 77 8.70 -4.27 4.84
CA GLY A 77 8.37 -2.85 4.96
C GLY A 77 6.88 -2.54 4.91
N THR A 78 6.02 -3.53 5.16
CA THR A 78 4.56 -3.40 5.24
C THR A 78 4.14 -3.43 6.70
N ALA A 79 3.40 -2.42 7.15
CA ALA A 79 2.91 -2.36 8.53
C ALA A 79 1.38 -2.29 8.63
N VAL A 80 0.67 -2.22 7.50
CA VAL A 80 -0.79 -2.24 7.45
C VAL A 80 -1.24 -3.32 6.48
N VAL A 81 -2.14 -4.18 6.93
CA VAL A 81 -2.62 -5.31 6.13
C VAL A 81 -4.15 -5.38 6.18
N THR A 82 -4.79 -5.55 5.03
CA THR A 82 -6.20 -5.91 4.94
C THR A 82 -6.30 -7.43 4.92
N VAL A 83 -6.80 -8.02 6.00
CA VAL A 83 -6.98 -9.47 6.13
C VAL A 83 -8.40 -9.85 5.76
N LEU A 84 -8.54 -10.78 4.81
CA LEU A 84 -9.81 -11.40 4.48
C LEU A 84 -10.00 -12.64 5.34
N ALA A 85 -10.80 -12.53 6.42
CA ALA A 85 -11.02 -13.64 7.34
C ALA A 85 -11.98 -14.66 6.71
N GLY A 86 -11.47 -15.86 6.43
CA GLY A 86 -12.25 -16.97 5.90
C GLY A 86 -13.20 -17.59 6.94
N PRO A 87 -14.09 -18.50 6.50
CA PRO A 87 -15.01 -19.21 7.39
C PRO A 87 -14.29 -20.11 8.41
N GLU A 88 -13.13 -20.67 8.03
CA GLU A 88 -12.32 -21.55 8.89
C GLU A 88 -11.30 -20.77 9.76
N ASP A 89 -11.07 -19.49 9.45
CA ASP A 89 -10.11 -18.63 10.14
C ASP A 89 -10.73 -18.05 11.42
N ALA A 90 -10.87 -18.87 12.47
CA ALA A 90 -11.24 -18.37 13.79
C ALA A 90 -10.02 -17.71 14.46
N GLY A 91 -10.02 -16.37 14.57
CA GLY A 91 -9.03 -15.65 15.38
C GLY A 91 -7.63 -15.56 14.79
N ALA A 92 -7.50 -15.56 13.46
CA ALA A 92 -6.22 -15.32 12.79
C ALA A 92 -5.84 -13.83 12.83
N ALA A 93 -5.73 -13.28 14.04
CA ALA A 93 -4.98 -12.05 14.25
C ALA A 93 -3.52 -12.26 13.75
N PRO A 94 -2.85 -11.21 13.25
CA PRO A 94 -1.44 -11.29 12.95
C PRO A 94 -0.68 -11.84 14.17
N ALA A 95 0.40 -12.58 13.93
CA ALA A 95 1.24 -13.08 15.02
C ALA A 95 2.04 -11.95 15.70
N ASP A 96 2.10 -10.79 15.06
CA ASP A 96 2.86 -9.62 15.49
C ASP A 96 1.90 -8.47 15.85
N GLU A 97 2.01 -7.96 17.06
CA GLU A 97 1.18 -6.88 17.59
C GLU A 97 1.49 -5.53 16.92
N ASP A 98 2.66 -5.38 16.30
CA ASP A 98 3.05 -4.16 15.60
C ASP A 98 2.48 -4.07 14.16
N VAL A 99 1.90 -5.16 13.64
CA VAL A 99 1.18 -5.16 12.35
C VAL A 99 -0.25 -4.66 12.54
N GLN A 100 -0.53 -3.48 11.99
CA GLN A 100 -1.86 -2.87 12.06
C GLN A 100 -2.81 -3.57 11.08
N THR A 101 -3.74 -4.37 11.62
CA THR A 101 -4.60 -5.23 10.81
C THR A 101 -6.00 -4.67 10.66
N VAL A 102 -6.49 -4.67 9.42
CA VAL A 102 -7.85 -4.32 9.06
C VAL A 102 -8.58 -5.57 8.61
N VAL A 103 -9.50 -6.05 9.42
CA VAL A 103 -10.22 -7.31 9.15
C VAL A 103 -11.47 -7.03 8.32
N TYR A 104 -11.62 -7.75 7.21
CA TYR A 104 -12.90 -7.92 6.54
C TYR A 104 -13.39 -9.33 6.84
N ARG A 105 -14.60 -9.43 7.40
CA ARG A 105 -15.22 -10.73 7.72
C ARG A 105 -15.89 -11.33 6.49
N HIS A 106 -15.96 -12.65 6.44
CA HIS A 106 -16.84 -13.31 5.47
C HIS A 106 -18.31 -12.98 5.76
N ALA A 107 -19.16 -12.88 4.73
CA ALA A 107 -20.58 -12.50 4.87
C ALA A 107 -21.36 -13.39 5.85
N ASP A 108 -21.00 -14.68 5.94
CA ASP A 108 -21.65 -15.66 6.82
C ASP A 108 -21.24 -15.55 8.30
N ARG A 109 -20.35 -14.61 8.67
CA ARG A 109 -19.88 -14.42 10.04
C ARG A 109 -20.42 -13.13 10.64
N VAL A 110 -20.62 -13.13 11.95
CA VAL A 110 -20.88 -11.93 12.74
C VAL A 110 -19.62 -11.61 13.53
N GLU A 111 -18.97 -10.50 13.19
CA GLU A 111 -17.75 -10.03 13.86
C GLU A 111 -17.90 -8.51 14.06
N ALA A 112 -18.10 -8.09 15.31
CA ALA A 112 -18.50 -6.73 15.65
C ALA A 112 -17.41 -5.67 15.37
N GLU A 113 -16.15 -6.11 15.28
CA GLU A 113 -14.98 -5.24 15.08
C GLU A 113 -14.45 -5.30 13.63
N ALA A 114 -15.12 -6.03 12.73
CA ALA A 114 -14.73 -6.05 11.33
C ALA A 114 -14.92 -4.66 10.69
N ALA A 115 -13.95 -4.23 9.89
CA ALA A 115 -14.02 -2.98 9.15
C ALA A 115 -15.03 -3.04 8.00
N GLY A 116 -15.28 -4.24 7.48
CA GLY A 116 -16.24 -4.48 6.43
C GLY A 116 -16.46 -5.97 6.19
N VAL A 117 -17.14 -6.27 5.08
CA VAL A 117 -17.42 -7.64 4.64
C VAL A 117 -16.69 -7.91 3.34
N TRP A 118 -16.06 -9.07 3.19
CA TRP A 118 -15.55 -9.50 1.90
C TRP A 118 -16.48 -10.53 1.26
N LEU A 119 -16.66 -10.41 -0.05
CA LEU A 119 -17.57 -11.22 -0.85
C LEU A 119 -16.73 -11.98 -1.89
N PRO A 120 -16.55 -13.31 -1.76
CA PRO A 120 -15.93 -14.12 -2.79
C PRO A 120 -16.77 -14.08 -4.07
N VAL A 121 -16.10 -14.00 -5.21
CA VAL A 121 -16.74 -14.01 -6.53
C VAL A 121 -16.10 -15.09 -7.38
N GLY A 122 -16.68 -16.28 -7.37
CA GLY A 122 -16.33 -17.37 -8.27
C GLY A 122 -16.88 -17.18 -9.69
N ALA A 123 -16.35 -17.95 -10.64
CA ALA A 123 -16.77 -17.91 -12.04
C ALA A 123 -18.27 -18.23 -12.25
N ASP A 124 -18.85 -19.05 -11.37
CA ASP A 124 -20.27 -19.45 -11.42
C ASP A 124 -21.15 -18.62 -10.46
N THR A 125 -20.63 -17.53 -9.89
CA THR A 125 -21.39 -16.69 -8.96
C THR A 125 -22.56 -16.04 -9.68
N ASP A 126 -23.77 -16.25 -9.17
CA ASP A 126 -24.96 -15.57 -9.65
C ASP A 126 -24.92 -14.06 -9.29
N PRO A 127 -24.90 -13.15 -10.29
CA PRO A 127 -24.87 -11.71 -10.03
C PRO A 127 -26.06 -11.20 -9.21
N ALA A 128 -27.23 -11.85 -9.27
CA ALA A 128 -28.40 -11.43 -8.49
C ALA A 128 -28.22 -11.73 -6.99
N THR A 129 -27.65 -12.89 -6.67
CA THR A 129 -27.26 -13.24 -5.30
C THR A 129 -26.21 -12.26 -4.75
N LEU A 130 -25.18 -11.96 -5.55
CA LEU A 130 -24.14 -10.99 -5.19
C LEU A 130 -24.72 -9.57 -5.00
N ALA A 131 -25.64 -9.14 -5.87
CA ALA A 131 -26.33 -7.86 -5.76
C ALA A 131 -27.16 -7.78 -4.47
N GLY A 132 -27.85 -8.87 -4.07
CA GLY A 132 -28.58 -8.91 -2.81
C GLY A 132 -27.68 -8.68 -1.57
N LEU A 133 -26.49 -9.30 -1.55
CA LEU A 133 -25.50 -9.09 -0.48
C LEU A 133 -24.94 -7.66 -0.48
N LEU A 134 -24.67 -7.11 -1.66
CA LEU A 134 -24.20 -5.73 -1.82
C LEU A 134 -25.27 -4.70 -1.41
N THR A 135 -26.54 -4.92 -1.76
CA THR A 135 -27.68 -4.08 -1.33
C THR A 135 -27.77 -4.07 0.20
N ALA A 136 -27.70 -5.24 0.83
CA ALA A 136 -27.71 -5.36 2.29
C ALA A 136 -26.53 -4.61 2.93
N SER A 137 -25.32 -4.79 2.41
CA SER A 137 -24.10 -4.11 2.88
C SER A 137 -24.22 -2.59 2.73
N THR A 138 -24.70 -2.12 1.57
CA THR A 138 -24.89 -0.70 1.27
C THR A 138 -25.89 -0.05 2.24
N GLN A 139 -27.02 -0.72 2.50
CA GLN A 139 -28.06 -0.23 3.42
C GLN A 139 -27.57 -0.21 4.87
N ALA A 140 -26.73 -1.17 5.26
CA ALA A 140 -26.09 -1.22 6.57
C ALA A 140 -24.96 -0.18 6.74
N GLY A 141 -24.52 0.46 5.64
CA GLY A 141 -23.34 1.33 5.66
C GLY A 141 -22.02 0.56 5.80
N GLU A 142 -22.02 -0.74 5.51
CA GLU A 142 -20.87 -1.62 5.63
C GLU A 142 -20.14 -1.75 4.29
N GLN A 143 -18.82 -1.53 4.29
CA GLN A 143 -18.03 -1.62 3.07
C GLN A 143 -17.84 -3.07 2.64
N ALA A 144 -18.50 -3.44 1.55
CA ALA A 144 -18.20 -4.68 0.83
C ALA A 144 -16.91 -4.59 0.01
N TYR A 145 -16.11 -5.65 0.06
CA TYR A 145 -14.92 -5.89 -0.74
C TYR A 145 -15.12 -7.13 -1.62
N LEU A 146 -15.28 -6.93 -2.92
CA LEU A 146 -15.49 -7.99 -3.91
C LEU A 146 -14.15 -8.57 -4.36
N VAL A 147 -13.98 -9.88 -4.14
CA VAL A 147 -12.70 -10.57 -4.32
C VAL A 147 -12.92 -11.81 -5.20
N PRO A 148 -12.37 -11.86 -6.41
CA PRO A 148 -12.46 -13.02 -7.28
C PRO A 148 -11.86 -14.29 -6.65
N ASP A 149 -12.54 -15.42 -6.81
CA ASP A 149 -11.98 -16.71 -6.40
C ASP A 149 -10.78 -17.05 -7.29
N GLY A 150 -9.65 -17.36 -6.66
CA GLY A 150 -8.36 -17.51 -7.35
C GLY A 150 -7.48 -16.26 -7.27
N GLY A 151 -7.96 -15.16 -6.68
CA GLY A 151 -7.16 -13.95 -6.47
C GLY A 151 -6.66 -13.35 -7.79
N ALA A 152 -5.34 -13.17 -7.93
CA ALA A 152 -4.72 -12.59 -9.13
C ALA A 152 -4.97 -13.43 -10.40
N ASP A 153 -5.13 -14.75 -10.27
CA ASP A 153 -5.29 -15.69 -11.39
C ASP A 153 -6.76 -15.91 -11.80
N ALA A 154 -7.69 -15.24 -11.12
CA ALA A 154 -9.11 -15.39 -11.37
C ALA A 154 -9.48 -14.82 -12.74
N GLY A 155 -10.16 -15.61 -13.58
CA GLY A 155 -10.58 -15.20 -14.92
C GLY A 155 -11.58 -14.04 -14.96
N PRO A 156 -11.85 -13.47 -16.15
CA PRO A 156 -12.63 -12.23 -16.29
C PRO A 156 -14.09 -12.37 -15.86
N ALA A 157 -14.66 -13.58 -15.88
CA ALA A 157 -16.06 -13.82 -15.53
C ALA A 157 -16.43 -13.38 -14.10
N ALA A 158 -15.52 -13.58 -13.14
CA ALA A 158 -15.71 -13.14 -11.76
C ALA A 158 -15.76 -11.60 -11.66
N GLN A 159 -14.86 -10.92 -12.37
CA GLN A 159 -14.84 -9.47 -12.44
C GLN A 159 -16.12 -8.91 -13.10
N ASP A 160 -16.58 -9.54 -14.18
CA ASP A 160 -17.80 -9.16 -14.89
C ASP A 160 -19.06 -9.35 -14.02
N ALA A 161 -19.13 -10.45 -13.26
CA ALA A 161 -20.21 -10.68 -12.30
C ALA A 161 -20.22 -9.61 -11.19
N ALA A 162 -19.05 -9.24 -10.67
CA ALA A 162 -18.91 -8.19 -9.67
C ALA A 162 -19.34 -6.80 -10.19
N LEU A 163 -18.92 -6.43 -11.41
CA LEU A 163 -19.33 -5.19 -12.07
C LEU A 163 -20.84 -5.16 -12.33
N THR A 164 -21.42 -6.29 -12.78
CA THR A 164 -22.86 -6.43 -13.02
C THR A 164 -23.66 -6.24 -11.73
N ALA A 165 -23.23 -6.87 -10.64
CA ALA A 165 -23.88 -6.74 -9.33
C ALA A 165 -23.82 -5.30 -8.81
N LEU A 166 -22.64 -4.65 -8.88
CA LEU A 166 -22.49 -3.24 -8.48
C LEU A 166 -23.43 -2.31 -9.27
N ARG A 167 -23.56 -2.53 -10.59
CA ARG A 167 -24.48 -1.74 -11.43
C ARG A 167 -25.93 -1.95 -11.02
N SER A 168 -26.34 -3.19 -10.76
CA SER A 168 -27.70 -3.50 -10.31
C SER A 168 -28.03 -2.79 -8.99
N VAL A 169 -27.11 -2.79 -8.02
CA VAL A 169 -27.30 -2.05 -6.75
C VAL A 169 -27.33 -0.54 -6.98
N ALA A 170 -26.52 -0.01 -7.89
CA ALA A 170 -26.55 1.40 -8.25
C ALA A 170 -27.87 1.82 -8.93
N GLU A 171 -28.49 0.95 -9.71
CA GLU A 171 -29.81 1.17 -10.29
C GLU A 171 -30.92 1.18 -9.22
N GLU A 172 -30.81 0.31 -8.22
CA GLU A 172 -31.79 0.20 -7.14
C GLU A 172 -31.66 1.33 -6.09
N LEU A 173 -30.44 1.56 -5.60
CA LEU A 173 -30.16 2.46 -4.46
C LEU A 173 -29.58 3.81 -4.87
N GLY A 174 -29.10 3.93 -6.10
CA GLY A 174 -28.44 5.12 -6.63
C GLY A 174 -26.92 5.14 -6.39
N ILE A 175 -26.19 5.72 -7.35
CA ILE A 175 -24.72 5.92 -7.31
C ILE A 175 -24.24 6.57 -6.00
N ALA A 176 -24.99 7.54 -5.48
CA ALA A 176 -24.63 8.24 -4.25
C ALA A 176 -24.69 7.34 -3.00
N ALA A 177 -25.50 6.28 -3.00
CA ALA A 177 -25.53 5.31 -1.90
C ALA A 177 -24.23 4.50 -1.86
N LEU A 178 -23.80 3.97 -3.01
CA LEU A 178 -22.51 3.28 -3.14
C LEU A 178 -21.35 4.20 -2.76
N GLY A 179 -21.36 5.45 -3.23
CA GLY A 179 -20.29 6.41 -2.96
C GLY A 179 -20.13 6.81 -1.48
N ARG A 180 -21.18 6.66 -0.65
CA ARG A 180 -21.07 6.85 0.81
C ARG A 180 -20.35 5.69 1.49
N VAL A 181 -20.50 4.49 0.96
CA VAL A 181 -19.94 3.24 1.52
C VAL A 181 -18.55 2.95 0.95
N ARG A 182 -18.28 3.38 -0.29
CA ARG A 182 -17.00 3.27 -1.00
C ARG A 182 -16.56 1.82 -1.19
N HIS A 183 -17.38 0.96 -1.79
CA HIS A 183 -17.04 -0.46 -1.99
C HIS A 183 -15.69 -0.67 -2.69
N ARG A 184 -15.13 -1.86 -2.55
CA ARG A 184 -13.83 -2.22 -3.12
C ARG A 184 -13.97 -3.40 -4.07
N LEU A 185 -13.22 -3.40 -5.16
CA LEU A 185 -13.21 -4.48 -6.15
C LEU A 185 -11.77 -4.85 -6.48
N VAL A 186 -11.42 -6.13 -6.44
CA VAL A 186 -10.16 -6.60 -7.03
C VAL A 186 -10.33 -6.66 -8.55
N VAL A 187 -9.41 -6.03 -9.28
CA VAL A 187 -9.38 -5.97 -10.74
C VAL A 187 -8.12 -6.69 -11.21
N THR A 188 -8.31 -7.76 -11.99
CA THR A 188 -7.22 -8.60 -12.52
C THR A 188 -7.17 -8.58 -14.05
N HIS A 189 -8.23 -8.12 -14.70
CA HIS A 189 -8.40 -8.12 -16.15
C HIS A 189 -8.67 -6.70 -16.68
N SER A 190 -8.76 -6.57 -18.00
CA SER A 190 -9.15 -5.32 -18.63
C SER A 190 -10.54 -4.84 -18.15
N VAL A 191 -10.73 -3.53 -18.14
CA VAL A 191 -11.97 -2.87 -17.69
C VAL A 191 -12.36 -1.86 -18.75
N THR A 192 -13.61 -1.92 -19.23
CA THR A 192 -14.09 -1.00 -20.27
C THR A 192 -14.14 0.44 -19.78
N ALA A 193 -14.06 1.43 -20.67
CA ALA A 193 -14.19 2.84 -20.29
C ALA A 193 -15.53 3.13 -19.58
N VAL A 194 -16.61 2.42 -19.95
CA VAL A 194 -17.92 2.55 -19.32
C VAL A 194 -17.92 1.99 -17.90
N ASP A 195 -17.18 0.91 -17.65
CA ASP A 195 -16.99 0.35 -16.30
C ASP A 195 -16.11 1.25 -15.44
N ARG A 196 -15.00 1.77 -15.97
CA ARG A 196 -14.13 2.69 -15.20
C ARG A 196 -14.85 3.98 -14.81
N ALA A 197 -15.60 4.58 -15.73
CA ALA A 197 -16.42 5.76 -15.42
C ALA A 197 -17.47 5.46 -14.35
N PHE A 198 -18.08 4.27 -14.37
CA PHE A 198 -19.01 3.83 -13.35
C PHE A 198 -18.33 3.66 -11.98
N LEU A 199 -17.18 2.96 -11.93
CA LEU A 199 -16.41 2.75 -10.70
C LEU A 199 -16.04 4.10 -10.05
N ALA A 200 -15.57 5.05 -10.86
CA ALA A 200 -15.23 6.40 -10.40
C ALA A 200 -16.46 7.14 -9.83
N ALA A 201 -17.59 7.12 -10.55
CA ALA A 201 -18.83 7.77 -10.11
C ALA A 201 -19.41 7.16 -8.83
N ALA A 202 -19.34 5.84 -8.69
CA ALA A 202 -19.80 5.09 -7.53
C ALA A 202 -18.81 5.10 -6.34
N GLY A 203 -17.63 5.72 -6.50
CA GLY A 203 -16.60 5.75 -5.47
C GLY A 203 -16.02 4.36 -5.14
N VAL A 204 -16.06 3.43 -6.10
CA VAL A 204 -15.53 2.07 -5.94
C VAL A 204 -14.03 2.09 -6.20
N SER A 205 -13.22 1.67 -5.21
CA SER A 205 -11.77 1.57 -5.41
C SER A 205 -11.38 0.23 -6.02
N ALA A 206 -10.40 0.26 -6.94
CA ALA A 206 -9.84 -0.94 -7.55
C ALA A 206 -8.58 -1.40 -6.78
N THR A 207 -8.58 -2.62 -6.27
CA THR A 207 -7.34 -3.29 -5.85
C THR A 207 -6.76 -4.03 -7.05
N VAL A 208 -5.48 -3.79 -7.36
CA VAL A 208 -4.76 -4.48 -8.43
C VAL A 208 -3.54 -5.16 -7.82
N VAL A 209 -3.24 -6.37 -8.29
CA VAL A 209 -2.12 -7.18 -7.80
C VAL A 209 -1.40 -7.81 -8.99
N PRO A 210 -0.06 -7.90 -8.98
CA PRO A 210 0.66 -8.74 -9.93
C PRO A 210 0.30 -10.21 -9.74
N ASP A 211 0.39 -10.99 -10.82
CA ASP A 211 0.24 -12.45 -10.77
C ASP A 211 1.48 -13.15 -10.15
N ALA A 212 1.48 -14.48 -10.16
CA ALA A 212 2.58 -15.28 -9.63
C ALA A 212 3.93 -15.06 -10.35
N ASP A 213 3.90 -14.63 -11.61
CA ASP A 213 5.08 -14.28 -12.41
C ASP A 213 5.50 -12.81 -12.20
N GLY A 214 4.79 -12.06 -11.35
CA GLY A 214 5.05 -10.66 -11.06
C GLY A 214 4.54 -9.71 -12.14
N VAL A 215 3.68 -10.18 -13.04
CA VAL A 215 3.11 -9.38 -14.13
C VAL A 215 1.81 -8.73 -13.67
N LEU A 216 1.72 -7.41 -13.83
CA LEU A 216 0.48 -6.67 -13.61
C LEU A 216 -0.31 -6.63 -14.93
N HIS A 217 -1.54 -7.12 -14.92
CA HIS A 217 -2.43 -7.16 -16.09
C HIS A 217 -3.56 -6.12 -16.05
N ALA A 218 -3.89 -5.62 -14.86
CA ALA A 218 -4.96 -4.65 -14.68
C ALA A 218 -4.60 -3.30 -15.32
N PRO A 219 -5.55 -2.61 -15.98
CA PRO A 219 -5.30 -1.38 -16.74
C PRO A 219 -5.12 -0.17 -15.82
N VAL A 220 -3.98 -0.12 -15.11
CA VAL A 220 -3.72 0.81 -14.01
C VAL A 220 -3.66 2.27 -14.45
N ALA A 221 -3.09 2.59 -15.62
CA ALA A 221 -3.04 3.98 -16.08
C ALA A 221 -4.44 4.46 -16.49
N SER A 222 -5.19 3.62 -17.20
CA SER A 222 -6.58 3.90 -17.58
C SER A 222 -7.49 4.09 -16.37
N LEU A 223 -7.36 3.25 -15.32
CA LEU A 223 -8.11 3.41 -14.07
C LEU A 223 -7.80 4.74 -13.39
N LEU A 224 -6.52 5.10 -13.27
CA LEU A 224 -6.09 6.36 -12.66
C LEU A 224 -6.54 7.59 -13.50
N ALA A 225 -6.47 7.49 -14.82
CA ALA A 225 -6.88 8.56 -15.74
C ALA A 225 -8.38 8.88 -15.62
N ASP A 226 -9.21 7.86 -15.40
CA ASP A 226 -10.65 8.00 -15.17
C ASP A 226 -11.00 8.26 -13.69
N ALA A 227 -10.01 8.61 -12.86
CA ALA A 227 -10.15 8.95 -11.44
C ALA A 227 -10.65 7.79 -10.54
N VAL A 228 -10.48 6.54 -10.96
CA VAL A 228 -10.66 5.38 -10.08
C VAL A 228 -9.51 5.33 -9.07
N SER A 229 -9.83 5.18 -7.78
CA SER A 229 -8.80 5.01 -6.74
C SER A 229 -8.18 3.63 -6.86
N VAL A 230 -6.88 3.56 -7.14
CA VAL A 230 -6.14 2.29 -7.30
C VAL A 230 -5.29 1.96 -6.07
N CYS A 231 -5.47 0.76 -5.54
CA CYS A 231 -4.69 0.16 -4.46
C CYS A 231 -3.83 -0.97 -5.04
N LEU A 232 -2.51 -0.83 -5.03
CA LEU A 232 -1.57 -1.82 -5.55
C LEU A 232 -1.11 -2.73 -4.40
N GLY A 233 -1.38 -4.04 -4.50
CA GLY A 233 -0.86 -5.04 -3.56
C GLY A 233 0.41 -5.72 -4.08
N ALA A 234 1.16 -6.36 -3.19
CA ALA A 234 2.43 -7.00 -3.54
C ALA A 234 2.25 -8.26 -4.42
N GLY A 235 1.06 -8.86 -4.38
CA GLY A 235 0.77 -10.11 -5.07
C GLY A 235 1.50 -11.31 -4.44
N PRO A 236 1.48 -12.48 -5.11
CA PRO A 236 2.05 -13.72 -4.55
C PRO A 236 3.55 -13.66 -4.25
N ALA A 237 4.30 -12.81 -4.96
CA ALA A 237 5.73 -12.60 -4.73
C ALA A 237 6.04 -11.89 -3.40
N GLY A 238 5.07 -11.17 -2.83
CA GLY A 238 5.16 -10.54 -1.51
C GLY A 238 6.05 -9.29 -1.43
N ASP A 239 6.92 -9.03 -2.40
CA ASP A 239 7.79 -7.85 -2.45
C ASP A 239 7.03 -6.61 -2.99
N PRO A 240 6.84 -5.57 -2.17
CA PRO A 240 6.10 -4.39 -2.61
C PRO A 240 6.84 -3.55 -3.66
N TRP A 241 8.17 -3.52 -3.66
CA TRP A 241 8.94 -2.83 -4.70
C TRP A 241 8.90 -3.57 -6.02
N ALA A 242 8.83 -4.90 -6.00
CA ALA A 242 8.55 -5.69 -7.21
C ALA A 242 7.19 -5.33 -7.82
N ALA A 243 6.15 -5.17 -6.99
CA ALA A 243 4.84 -4.73 -7.44
C ALA A 243 4.85 -3.28 -7.95
N VAL A 244 5.55 -2.37 -7.28
CA VAL A 244 5.73 -1.00 -7.80
C VAL A 244 6.39 -1.07 -9.19
N ARG A 245 7.49 -1.83 -9.35
CA ARG A 245 8.21 -2.01 -10.61
C ARG A 245 7.33 -2.59 -11.73
N SER A 246 6.43 -3.53 -11.42
CA SER A 246 5.53 -4.11 -12.42
C SER A 246 4.58 -3.07 -13.01
N ALA A 247 4.16 -2.07 -12.24
CA ALA A 247 3.34 -0.96 -12.74
C ALA A 247 4.12 0.04 -13.63
N LEU A 248 5.42 0.25 -13.39
CA LEU A 248 6.28 1.05 -14.29
C LEU A 248 6.57 0.30 -15.60
N SER A 249 6.74 -1.02 -15.49
CA SER A 249 7.13 -1.90 -16.58
C SER A 249 5.94 -2.71 -17.11
N HIS A 250 4.73 -2.16 -17.00
CA HIS A 250 3.51 -2.84 -17.44
C HIS A 250 3.67 -3.35 -18.90
N PRO A 251 3.22 -4.59 -19.21
CA PRO A 251 3.40 -5.18 -20.55
C PRO A 251 2.80 -4.32 -21.65
N ASP A 252 1.60 -3.78 -21.42
CA ASP A 252 1.01 -2.74 -22.24
C ASP A 252 1.66 -1.38 -21.93
N PRO A 253 2.35 -0.74 -22.91
CA PRO A 253 2.98 0.56 -22.71
C PRO A 253 2.02 1.68 -22.32
N ASP A 254 0.76 1.63 -22.77
CA ASP A 254 -0.25 2.66 -22.48
C ASP A 254 -0.74 2.58 -21.03
N GLU A 255 -0.49 1.46 -20.35
CA GLU A 255 -0.86 1.22 -18.96
C GLU A 255 0.31 1.42 -17.98
N ARG A 256 1.48 1.87 -18.46
CA ARG A 256 2.62 2.18 -17.59
C ARG A 256 2.41 3.46 -16.81
N ILE A 257 2.71 3.45 -15.52
CA ILE A 257 2.57 4.61 -14.63
C ILE A 257 3.88 4.99 -13.93
N SER A 258 3.97 6.24 -13.46
CA SER A 258 5.21 6.75 -12.86
C SER A 258 5.52 6.02 -11.54
N ALA A 259 6.80 5.99 -11.14
CA ALA A 259 7.19 5.45 -9.84
C ALA A 259 6.42 6.07 -8.69
N ARG A 260 6.18 7.38 -8.75
CA ARG A 260 5.40 8.10 -7.73
C ARG A 260 3.94 7.64 -7.69
N SER A 261 3.32 7.46 -8.86
CA SER A 261 1.93 7.00 -8.95
C SER A 261 1.79 5.58 -8.39
N ALA A 262 2.71 4.68 -8.78
CA ALA A 262 2.73 3.30 -8.32
C ALA A 262 3.01 3.21 -6.82
N PHE A 263 4.02 3.95 -6.33
CA PHE A 263 4.34 4.03 -4.91
C PHE A 263 3.18 4.60 -4.09
N ALA A 264 2.48 5.63 -4.58
CA ALA A 264 1.29 6.16 -3.91
C ALA A 264 0.12 5.15 -3.90
N ALA A 265 -0.02 4.34 -4.95
CA ALA A 265 -1.01 3.27 -5.02
C ALA A 265 -0.72 2.11 -4.05
N ALA A 266 0.55 1.91 -3.65
CA ALA A 266 0.97 0.86 -2.71
C ALA A 266 1.09 1.34 -1.24
N THR A 267 0.96 2.65 -0.97
CA THR A 267 1.15 3.23 0.37
C THR A 267 -0.06 4.07 0.80
N ARG A 268 -0.25 5.23 0.17
CA ARG A 268 -1.26 6.23 0.57
C ARG A 268 -2.67 5.83 0.17
N THR A 269 -2.87 5.38 -1.07
CA THR A 269 -4.22 5.14 -1.60
C THR A 269 -4.95 4.01 -0.85
N PRO A 270 -4.30 2.88 -0.51
CA PRO A 270 -4.94 1.83 0.28
C PRO A 270 -5.45 2.32 1.64
N LEU A 271 -4.69 3.15 2.35
CA LEU A 271 -5.15 3.76 3.62
C LEU A 271 -6.43 4.60 3.44
N ARG A 272 -6.57 5.28 2.29
CA ARG A 272 -7.76 6.10 1.98
C ARG A 272 -8.93 5.27 1.49
N ALA A 273 -8.69 4.07 0.98
CA ALA A 273 -9.73 3.15 0.53
C ALA A 273 -10.40 2.42 1.70
N LEU A 274 -9.78 2.43 2.88
CA LEU A 274 -10.36 1.89 4.10
C LEU A 274 -11.62 2.67 4.52
N PRO A 275 -12.56 2.01 5.23
CA PRO A 275 -13.74 2.68 5.75
C PRO A 275 -13.34 3.63 6.88
N ASP A 276 -14.14 4.67 7.12
CA ASP A 276 -13.91 5.66 8.19
C ASP A 276 -14.14 5.08 9.61
N ALA A 277 -14.21 3.75 9.74
CA ALA A 277 -14.51 3.05 10.98
C ALA A 277 -13.34 3.18 11.97
N PRO A 278 -13.60 3.52 13.26
CA PRO A 278 -12.57 3.55 14.30
C PRO A 278 -11.97 2.17 14.63
N ALA A 279 -12.50 1.09 14.03
CA ALA A 279 -12.23 -0.31 14.39
C ALA A 279 -10.79 -0.78 14.11
N ALA A 280 -10.02 -0.11 13.26
CA ALA A 280 -8.67 -0.55 12.93
C ALA A 280 -7.55 0.07 13.79
N GLY A 281 -7.86 1.06 14.64
CA GLY A 281 -6.88 1.67 15.55
C GLY A 281 -5.60 2.16 14.85
N LEU A 282 -5.68 2.50 13.55
CA LEU A 282 -4.48 2.71 12.73
C LEU A 282 -3.69 3.92 13.22
N SER A 283 -2.46 3.67 13.67
CA SER A 283 -1.45 4.69 13.99
C SER A 283 -0.50 4.82 12.81
N VAL A 284 -1.00 5.24 11.65
CA VAL A 284 -0.18 5.36 10.42
C VAL A 284 -0.57 6.61 9.64
N ALA A 285 0.44 7.33 9.17
CA ALA A 285 0.22 8.48 8.30
C ALA A 285 0.52 8.13 6.83
N PRO A 286 -0.21 8.72 5.87
CA PRO A 286 0.00 8.48 4.46
C PRO A 286 1.32 9.08 3.91
N ARG A 287 2.05 9.84 4.72
CA ARG A 287 3.26 10.58 4.36
C ARG A 287 4.12 10.78 5.60
N LEU A 288 5.43 10.90 5.40
CA LEU A 288 6.36 11.34 6.42
C LEU A 288 6.31 12.85 6.55
N SER A 289 5.81 13.35 7.68
CA SER A 289 5.75 14.77 7.99
C SER A 289 5.91 14.98 9.49
N VAL A 290 6.35 16.17 9.89
CA VAL A 290 6.40 16.54 11.31
C VAL A 290 5.01 16.38 11.94
N SER A 291 4.96 15.88 13.17
CA SER A 291 3.76 15.52 13.94
C SER A 291 2.93 14.36 13.37
N ALA A 292 3.47 13.56 12.45
CA ALA A 292 2.88 12.28 12.07
C ALA A 292 3.42 11.13 12.94
N PRO A 293 2.66 10.02 13.13
CA PRO A 293 3.19 8.79 13.67
C PRO A 293 4.45 8.33 12.93
N ALA A 294 5.45 7.89 13.67
CA ALA A 294 6.72 7.40 13.14
C ALA A 294 6.57 5.94 12.68
N VAL A 295 5.87 5.77 11.55
CA VAL A 295 5.65 4.49 10.89
C VAL A 295 6.21 4.54 9.47
N PHE A 296 7.36 3.90 9.25
CA PHE A 296 8.10 3.97 7.99
C PHE A 296 8.99 2.74 7.76
N GLY A 297 9.30 2.45 6.50
CA GLY A 297 10.29 1.46 6.11
C GLY A 297 11.64 2.10 5.77
N VAL A 298 12.72 1.42 6.10
CA VAL A 298 14.11 1.77 5.76
C VAL A 298 14.66 0.73 4.79
N TRP A 299 15.27 1.20 3.70
CA TRP A 299 15.67 0.36 2.57
C TRP A 299 17.05 0.74 2.05
N ASP A 300 17.88 -0.25 1.71
CA ASP A 300 19.05 -0.01 0.89
C ASP A 300 18.65 0.03 -0.59
N ALA A 301 19.17 1.00 -1.33
CA ALA A 301 18.96 1.12 -2.77
C ALA A 301 20.28 1.49 -3.44
N ASP A 302 20.63 0.80 -4.53
CA ASP A 302 21.86 1.06 -5.29
C ASP A 302 21.84 2.44 -5.96
N ALA A 303 20.65 2.92 -6.31
CA ALA A 303 20.41 4.24 -6.88
C ALA A 303 19.03 4.77 -6.50
N VAL A 304 18.91 6.09 -6.49
CA VAL A 304 17.63 6.81 -6.33
C VAL A 304 17.43 7.78 -7.49
N ALA A 305 16.19 7.92 -7.96
CA ALA A 305 15.87 8.78 -9.11
C ALA A 305 14.43 9.30 -9.07
N VAL A 306 14.16 10.35 -9.86
CA VAL A 306 12.81 10.73 -10.23
C VAL A 306 12.45 10.02 -11.53
N GLN A 307 11.62 8.97 -11.46
CA GLN A 307 11.33 8.12 -12.61
C GLN A 307 9.97 8.45 -13.26
N SER A 308 9.98 8.63 -14.58
CA SER A 308 8.80 8.82 -15.44
C SER A 308 8.60 7.58 -16.33
N PRO A 309 7.36 7.22 -16.73
CA PRO A 309 7.08 6.08 -17.60
C PRO A 309 7.69 6.24 -19.00
N ASP A 310 7.82 7.48 -19.46
CA ASP A 310 8.31 7.80 -20.78
C ASP A 310 9.83 7.69 -20.86
N GLY A 311 10.32 6.62 -21.50
CA GLY A 311 11.76 6.43 -21.79
C GLY A 311 12.40 7.53 -22.66
N ARG A 312 11.62 8.47 -23.21
CA ARG A 312 12.13 9.66 -23.92
C ARG A 312 12.53 10.81 -23.00
N VAL A 313 12.03 10.81 -21.77
CA VAL A 313 12.46 11.70 -20.70
C VAL A 313 12.72 10.84 -19.47
N ALA A 314 13.69 9.94 -19.60
CA ALA A 314 14.43 9.49 -18.43
C ALA A 314 15.19 10.71 -17.92
N ALA A 315 14.51 11.57 -17.16
CA ALA A 315 15.19 12.56 -16.36
C ALA A 315 15.91 11.79 -15.26
N TRP A 316 17.13 11.33 -15.56
CA TRP A 316 18.15 11.03 -14.57
C TRP A 316 18.54 12.36 -13.90
N SER A 317 17.55 13.00 -13.25
CA SER A 317 17.76 14.18 -12.47
C SER A 317 17.99 13.69 -11.05
N THR A 318 19.27 13.56 -10.72
CA THR A 318 19.73 13.60 -9.34
C THR A 318 19.65 15.02 -8.76
N ASP A 319 19.33 16.02 -9.59
CA ASP A 319 19.14 17.40 -9.14
C ASP A 319 17.81 17.51 -8.37
N THR A 320 17.95 17.52 -7.04
CA THR A 320 16.86 17.69 -6.08
C THR A 320 16.18 19.06 -6.18
N ARG A 321 16.74 20.05 -6.90
CA ARG A 321 16.14 21.39 -7.11
C ARG A 321 14.74 21.37 -7.71
N ALA A 322 14.31 20.25 -8.30
CA ALA A 322 12.95 20.04 -8.77
C ALA A 322 11.91 19.90 -7.63
N GLY A 323 12.32 19.85 -6.36
CA GLY A 323 11.43 19.77 -5.20
C GLY A 323 10.60 18.48 -5.14
N THR A 324 11.02 17.46 -5.89
CA THR A 324 10.41 16.13 -5.91
C THR A 324 11.20 15.19 -5.01
N PRO A 325 10.57 14.55 -4.01
CA PRO A 325 11.24 13.54 -3.21
C PRO A 325 11.67 12.34 -4.08
N LEU A 326 12.87 11.83 -3.83
CA LEU A 326 13.43 10.70 -4.56
C LEU A 326 12.76 9.38 -4.15
N LEU A 327 12.77 8.41 -5.07
CA LEU A 327 12.43 7.01 -4.82
C LEU A 327 13.58 6.14 -5.32
N PRO A 328 13.71 4.89 -4.84
CA PRO A 328 14.65 3.95 -5.42
C PRO A 328 14.47 3.81 -6.93
N ALA A 329 15.56 3.63 -7.67
CA ALA A 329 15.50 3.35 -9.10
C ALA A 329 14.99 1.93 -9.33
N LEU A 330 13.92 1.80 -10.14
CA LEU A 330 13.23 0.54 -10.41
C LEU A 330 13.23 0.12 -11.89
N ASP A 331 14.23 0.50 -12.68
CA ASP A 331 14.38 -0.07 -14.02
C ASP A 331 14.73 -1.57 -13.97
N ALA A 332 14.67 -2.24 -15.12
CA ALA A 332 14.85 -3.69 -15.21
C ALA A 332 16.28 -4.15 -14.88
N GLU A 333 17.27 -3.28 -14.99
CA GLU A 333 18.69 -3.60 -14.77
C GLU A 333 19.12 -3.33 -13.32
N THR A 334 18.37 -2.49 -12.61
CA THR A 334 18.63 -2.15 -11.20
C THR A 334 18.05 -3.20 -10.26
N ALA A 335 18.84 -3.60 -9.26
CA ALA A 335 18.39 -4.49 -8.20
C ALA A 335 17.25 -3.85 -7.40
N LEU A 336 16.30 -4.66 -6.93
CA LEU A 336 15.23 -4.16 -6.07
C LEU A 336 15.80 -3.65 -4.74
N PRO A 337 15.17 -2.63 -4.13
CA PRO A 337 15.57 -2.14 -2.82
C PRO A 337 15.52 -3.25 -1.78
N ARG A 338 16.56 -3.36 -0.97
CA ARG A 338 16.63 -4.38 0.08
C ARG A 338 16.07 -3.81 1.37
N TRP A 339 15.13 -4.51 1.98
CA TRP A 339 14.57 -4.12 3.26
C TRP A 339 15.66 -4.14 4.34
N ARG A 340 15.72 -3.06 5.13
CA ARG A 340 16.63 -2.95 6.29
C ARG A 340 15.87 -3.00 7.59
N ALA A 341 14.81 -2.19 7.73
CA ALA A 341 14.02 -2.14 8.95
C ALA A 341 12.62 -1.59 8.70
N THR A 342 11.69 -1.95 9.59
CA THR A 342 10.35 -1.37 9.66
C THR A 342 10.16 -0.75 11.03
N TRP A 343 9.78 0.52 11.04
CA TRP A 343 9.49 1.27 12.24
C TRP A 343 7.98 1.39 12.43
N VAL A 344 7.51 1.16 13.64
CA VAL A 344 6.12 1.32 14.06
C VAL A 344 6.11 2.06 15.40
N ASP A 345 5.28 3.11 15.50
CA ASP A 345 5.18 3.99 16.67
C ASP A 345 6.55 4.38 17.26
N GLY A 346 7.48 4.70 16.37
CA GLY A 346 8.81 5.18 16.70
C GLY A 346 9.79 4.17 17.29
N ARG A 347 9.49 2.86 17.18
CA ARG A 347 10.39 1.76 17.51
C ARG A 347 10.68 0.93 16.28
N ILE A 348 11.80 0.22 16.28
CA ILE A 348 12.07 -0.81 15.26
C ILE A 348 11.21 -2.03 15.61
N ALA A 349 10.20 -2.30 14.78
CA ALA A 349 9.34 -3.46 14.90
C ALA A 349 9.99 -4.70 14.26
N ALA A 350 10.74 -4.51 13.17
CA ALA A 350 11.55 -5.55 12.54
C ALA A 350 12.80 -4.95 11.89
N GLU A 351 13.91 -5.71 11.85
CA GLU A 351 15.18 -5.29 11.23
C GLU A 351 15.97 -6.50 10.70
N ASP A 352 16.69 -6.32 9.58
CA ASP A 352 17.57 -7.35 9.00
C ASP A 352 18.86 -7.51 9.82
N VAL A 353 18.79 -8.34 10.86
CA VAL A 353 19.91 -8.65 11.77
C VAL A 353 21.11 -9.30 11.04
N ALA A 354 20.90 -9.88 9.85
CA ALA A 354 21.99 -10.50 9.10
C ALA A 354 22.96 -9.47 8.50
N ARG A 355 22.55 -8.20 8.37
CA ARG A 355 23.43 -7.10 7.94
C ARG A 355 24.42 -6.69 9.02
N ASP A 356 23.99 -6.56 10.28
CA ASP A 356 24.87 -6.16 11.39
C ASP A 356 26.08 -7.10 11.51
N ALA A 357 25.89 -8.40 11.25
CA ALA A 357 26.95 -9.38 11.22
C ALA A 357 27.91 -9.24 10.01
N ARG A 358 27.43 -8.75 8.86
CA ARG A 358 28.24 -8.50 7.64
C ARG A 358 29.04 -7.19 7.74
N ASP A 359 28.42 -6.14 8.29
CA ASP A 359 29.07 -4.85 8.53
C ASP A 359 30.12 -4.98 9.66
N ALA A 360 29.85 -5.78 10.69
CA ALA A 360 30.86 -6.11 11.72
C ALA A 360 32.00 -7.01 11.22
N ALA A 361 31.81 -7.75 10.12
CA ALA A 361 32.81 -8.65 9.53
C ALA A 361 33.68 -8.00 8.44
N THR A 362 33.39 -6.76 8.06
CA THR A 362 34.19 -5.99 7.09
C THR A 362 35.10 -5.03 7.86
N PRO A 363 36.39 -5.35 8.12
CA PRO A 363 37.29 -4.40 8.74
C PRO A 363 37.59 -3.26 7.76
N ALA A 364 37.67 -2.04 8.33
CA ALA A 364 37.99 -0.78 7.65
C ALA A 364 39.31 -0.79 6.87
#